data_AF-E8NFH9-F1
#
_entry.id   AF-E8NFH9-F1
#
_cell.length_a   1.000
_cell.length_b   1.000
_cell.length_c   1.000
_cell.angle_alpha   90.00
_cell.angle_beta   90.00
_cell.angle_gamma   90.00
#
_symmetry.space_group_name_H-M   'P 1'
#
loop_
_entity.id
_entity.type
_entity.pdbx_description
1 polymer ?
#
loop_
_entity_poly.entity_id
_entity_poly.type
_entity_poly.pdbx_seq_one_letter_code
_entity_poly.pdbx_strand_id
1 'polypeptide(L)'
;MTSRPRALVLSLTVAAVIVGMTACFPVPNLGGAGENESAPTQTQPVDPADGADAESIDDPLAERQEFFEEQQLPLDGTPLVAVTPAQKEFISQQRAYVEGQGSTWSAQDENIALALAADACESAILNSHRVDASTLQTHVATSPLFAAILPKDADAATLAAGERNVASVMVFGTSFLCPDDAPAWQSAYGEVYGG
;
A
#
# COMPACT_ATOMS: atom_id res chain seq x y z
N MET A 1 -25.75 6.27 -54.11
CA MET A 1 -24.93 7.50 -54.18
C MET A 1 -24.08 7.57 -52.92
N THR A 2 -22.90 6.94 -52.98
CA THR A 2 -21.56 7.57 -52.86
C THR A 2 -21.17 7.99 -51.45
N SER A 3 -20.47 7.05 -50.80
CA SER A 3 -19.59 7.25 -49.65
C SER A 3 -18.41 8.17 -50.01
N ARG A 4 -18.01 9.05 -49.08
CA ARG A 4 -16.66 9.64 -49.03
C ARG A 4 -16.25 9.90 -47.57
N PRO A 5 -15.27 9.17 -47.03
CA PRO A 5 -14.58 9.54 -45.80
C PRO A 5 -13.51 10.59 -46.11
N ARG A 6 -13.39 11.63 -45.27
CA ARG A 6 -12.28 12.59 -45.35
C ARG A 6 -11.28 12.24 -44.26
N ALA A 7 -10.24 11.53 -44.68
CA ALA A 7 -9.03 11.31 -43.91
C ALA A 7 -8.35 12.65 -43.61
N LEU A 8 -7.94 12.86 -42.36
CA LEU A 8 -6.97 13.88 -42.01
C LEU A 8 -5.94 13.24 -41.09
N VAL A 9 -4.91 12.70 -41.75
CA VAL A 9 -3.67 12.25 -41.13
C VAL A 9 -2.89 13.52 -40.80
N LEU A 10 -2.72 13.82 -39.51
CA LEU A 10 -1.76 14.82 -39.06
C LEU A 10 -0.72 14.11 -38.20
N SER A 11 0.35 13.67 -38.86
CA SER A 11 1.57 13.19 -38.24
C SER A 11 2.29 14.38 -37.59
N LEU A 12 2.35 14.42 -36.26
CA LEU A 12 3.22 15.34 -35.54
C LEU A 12 4.32 14.54 -34.84
N THR A 13 5.44 14.38 -35.53
CA THR A 13 6.72 13.97 -34.97
C THR A 13 7.32 15.16 -34.23
N VAL A 14 7.52 15.05 -32.91
CA VAL A 14 8.42 15.96 -32.18
C VAL A 14 9.39 15.13 -31.34
N ALA A 15 10.65 15.53 -31.49
CA ALA A 15 11.87 14.83 -31.13
C ALA A 15 12.07 14.64 -29.63
N ALA A 16 12.69 13.52 -29.29
CA ALA A 16 13.32 13.26 -28.02
C ALA A 16 14.50 14.23 -27.78
N VAL A 17 14.53 14.84 -26.60
CA VAL A 17 15.74 15.44 -26.04
C VAL A 17 15.94 14.88 -24.64
N ILE A 18 16.91 13.97 -24.53
CA ILE A 18 17.44 13.46 -23.27
C ILE A 18 18.47 14.47 -22.78
N VAL A 19 18.23 15.08 -21.62
CA VAL A 19 19.28 15.74 -20.84
C VAL A 19 19.28 15.10 -19.46
N GLY A 20 20.27 14.25 -19.23
CA GLY A 20 20.60 13.74 -17.92
C GLY A 20 21.28 14.83 -17.09
N MET A 21 20.86 14.96 -15.83
CA MET A 21 21.67 15.58 -14.79
C MET A 21 21.58 14.71 -13.54
N THR A 22 22.65 13.93 -13.33
CA THR A 22 23.03 13.36 -12.05
C THR A 22 23.37 14.49 -11.08
N ALA A 23 22.54 14.72 -10.07
CA ALA A 23 22.90 15.53 -8.92
C ALA A 23 23.18 14.59 -7.74
N CYS A 24 24.45 14.47 -7.38
CA CYS A 24 24.88 13.90 -6.11
C CYS A 24 24.40 14.81 -4.97
N PHE A 25 23.63 14.27 -4.04
CA PHE A 25 23.38 14.94 -2.76
C PHE A 25 24.51 14.59 -1.79
N PRO A 26 25.18 15.58 -1.17
CA PRO A 26 26.11 15.31 -0.07
C PRO A 26 25.32 14.97 1.20
N VAL A 27 25.61 13.80 1.78
CA VAL A 27 25.16 13.37 3.10
C VAL A 27 25.88 14.22 4.17
N PRO A 28 25.18 14.82 5.15
CA PRO A 28 25.83 15.43 6.29
C PRO A 28 26.48 14.36 7.17
N ASN A 29 27.81 14.41 7.27
CA ASN A 29 28.61 13.66 8.23
C ASN A 29 28.37 14.23 9.64
N LEU A 30 27.54 13.58 10.45
CA LEU A 30 27.48 13.82 11.91
C LEU A 30 28.45 12.87 12.62
N GLY A 31 29.73 12.97 12.27
CA GLY A 31 30.84 12.39 13.01
C GLY A 31 31.37 13.43 13.99
N GLY A 32 30.89 13.38 15.23
CA GLY A 32 31.38 14.19 16.34
C GLY A 32 31.57 13.32 17.57
N ALA A 33 32.69 12.59 17.61
CA ALA A 33 33.20 11.98 18.82
C ALA A 33 33.51 13.09 19.83
N GLY A 34 32.79 13.05 20.95
CA GLY A 34 33.08 13.80 22.15
C GLY A 34 33.12 12.80 23.30
N GLU A 35 34.25 12.11 23.43
CA GLU A 35 34.65 11.44 24.66
C GLU A 35 34.69 12.49 25.78
N ASN A 36 33.89 12.30 26.82
CA ASN A 36 34.29 12.70 28.16
C ASN A 36 33.83 11.63 29.15
N GLU A 37 34.83 10.83 29.48
CA GLU A 37 34.93 9.85 30.55
C GLU A 37 34.60 10.49 31.91
N SER A 38 33.65 9.87 32.62
CA SER A 38 33.56 9.95 34.09
C SER A 38 32.85 8.68 34.58
N ALA A 39 33.65 7.71 35.02
CA ALA A 39 33.19 6.52 35.74
C ALA A 39 33.01 6.83 37.26
N PRO A 40 32.54 5.89 38.09
CA PRO A 40 31.13 5.59 38.30
C PRO A 40 30.71 5.84 39.77
N THR A 41 29.46 6.27 40.00
CA THR A 41 28.85 6.18 41.33
C THR A 41 28.17 4.82 41.46
N GLN A 42 28.68 3.99 42.36
CA GLN A 42 28.12 2.69 42.71
C GLN A 42 26.68 2.85 43.23
N THR A 43 25.71 2.38 42.45
CA THR A 43 24.36 2.08 42.93
C THR A 43 24.25 0.56 43.03
N GLN A 44 23.74 0.10 44.17
CA GLN A 44 23.68 -1.29 44.60
C GLN A 44 22.98 -2.20 43.56
N PRO A 45 23.29 -3.51 43.54
CA PRO A 45 22.56 -4.46 42.72
C PRO A 45 21.13 -4.56 43.28
N VAL A 46 20.15 -4.13 42.48
CA VAL A 46 18.76 -4.52 42.68
C VAL A 46 18.62 -5.86 41.97
N ASP A 47 18.37 -6.92 42.72
CA ASP A 47 17.98 -8.23 42.19
C ASP A 47 16.83 -8.03 41.17
N PRO A 48 16.86 -8.67 39.99
CA PRO A 48 15.69 -8.72 39.13
C PRO A 48 14.67 -9.62 39.82
N ALA A 49 13.74 -9.00 40.54
CA ALA A 49 12.50 -9.65 40.91
C ALA A 49 11.71 -9.94 39.62
N ASP A 50 11.51 -11.23 39.38
CA ASP A 50 10.48 -11.80 38.52
C ASP A 50 9.17 -11.01 38.61
N GLY A 51 8.52 -10.84 37.46
CA GLY A 51 7.12 -10.39 37.40
C GLY A 51 6.92 -8.99 36.84
N ALA A 52 7.66 -8.60 35.82
CA ALA A 52 6.99 -7.88 34.73
C ALA A 52 6.39 -8.98 33.86
N ASP A 53 5.10 -9.26 34.05
CA ASP A 53 4.29 -9.81 32.98
C ASP A 53 4.37 -8.75 31.86
N ALA A 54 5.37 -8.93 30.99
CA ALA A 54 5.33 -8.34 29.67
C ALA A 54 4.11 -8.98 29.02
N GLU A 55 2.96 -8.30 29.13
CA GLU A 55 1.90 -8.42 28.14
C GLU A 55 2.61 -8.53 26.80
N SER A 56 2.41 -9.65 26.08
CA SER A 56 3.10 -9.87 24.82
C SER A 56 2.84 -8.67 23.94
N ILE A 57 3.86 -7.82 23.78
CA ILE A 57 3.86 -6.87 22.68
C ILE A 57 4.03 -7.79 21.49
N ASP A 58 2.89 -8.15 20.87
CA ASP A 58 2.87 -8.93 19.65
C ASP A 58 3.81 -8.23 18.67
N ASP A 59 4.87 -8.92 18.26
CA ASP A 59 5.91 -8.36 17.39
C ASP A 59 5.29 -8.13 16.00
N PRO A 60 5.05 -6.87 15.57
CA PRO A 60 4.37 -6.61 14.30
C PRO A 60 5.13 -7.17 13.10
N LEU A 61 6.45 -7.36 13.23
CA LEU A 61 7.25 -7.96 12.15
C LEU A 61 7.07 -9.48 12.08
N ALA A 62 6.91 -10.13 13.23
CA ALA A 62 6.62 -11.56 13.28
C ALA A 62 5.20 -11.85 12.77
N GLU A 63 4.21 -11.09 13.21
CA GLU A 63 2.84 -11.21 12.72
C GLU A 63 2.75 -10.92 11.21
N ARG A 64 3.44 -9.89 10.74
CA ARG A 64 3.55 -9.61 9.30
C ARG A 64 4.09 -10.83 8.56
N GLN A 65 5.14 -11.46 9.07
CA GLN A 65 5.71 -12.65 8.41
C GLN A 65 4.68 -13.80 8.36
N GLU A 66 3.96 -14.04 9.46
CA GLU A 66 2.88 -15.02 9.51
C GLU A 66 1.77 -14.70 8.50
N PHE A 67 1.32 -13.45 8.42
CA PHE A 67 0.34 -13.00 7.44
C PHE A 67 0.78 -13.31 5.99
N PHE A 68 2.03 -13.01 5.64
CA PHE A 68 2.54 -13.30 4.29
C PHE A 68 2.60 -14.80 4.00
N GLU A 69 2.93 -15.63 4.99
CA GLU A 69 2.95 -17.09 4.87
C GLU A 69 1.53 -17.67 4.71
N GLU A 70 0.60 -17.25 5.56
CA GLU A 70 -0.80 -17.68 5.52
C GLU A 70 -1.49 -17.30 4.21
N GLN A 71 -1.24 -16.07 3.76
CA GLN A 71 -1.74 -15.57 2.49
C GLN A 71 -0.94 -16.07 1.28
N GLN A 72 0.16 -16.79 1.49
CA GLN A 72 1.02 -17.31 0.43
C GLN A 72 1.47 -16.21 -0.54
N LEU A 73 1.82 -15.05 -0.01
CA LEU A 73 2.24 -13.88 -0.79
C LEU A 73 3.74 -14.00 -1.15
N PRO A 74 4.09 -14.11 -2.45
CA PRO A 74 5.49 -14.16 -2.85
C PRO A 74 6.19 -12.82 -2.59
N LEU A 75 7.39 -12.89 -2.00
CA LEU A 75 8.26 -11.73 -1.76
C LEU A 75 9.32 -11.52 -2.85
N ASP A 76 9.29 -12.33 -3.91
CA ASP A 76 10.29 -12.34 -4.99
C ASP A 76 9.95 -11.42 -6.17
N GLY A 77 8.82 -10.71 -6.10
CA GLY A 77 8.33 -9.81 -7.14
C GLY A 77 7.54 -10.52 -8.26
N THR A 78 7.27 -11.82 -8.14
CA THR A 78 6.34 -12.52 -9.04
C THR A 78 4.93 -11.93 -8.91
N PRO A 79 4.19 -11.73 -10.03
CA PRO A 79 2.82 -11.24 -9.97
C PRO A 79 1.92 -12.12 -9.08
N LEU A 80 1.09 -11.47 -8.28
CA LEU A 80 0.13 -12.11 -7.38
C LEU A 80 -1.01 -12.74 -8.18
N VAL A 81 -1.42 -13.92 -7.74
CA VAL A 81 -2.57 -14.68 -8.23
C VAL A 81 -3.29 -15.24 -7.01
N ALA A 82 -4.61 -15.29 -7.01
CA ALA A 82 -5.36 -15.74 -5.85
C ALA A 82 -5.13 -17.24 -5.56
N VAL A 83 -4.58 -17.55 -4.38
CA VAL A 83 -4.27 -18.93 -3.97
C VAL A 83 -5.23 -19.40 -2.88
N THR A 84 -5.41 -18.61 -1.82
CA THR A 84 -6.27 -18.97 -0.69
C THR A 84 -7.76 -18.90 -1.07
N PRO A 85 -8.66 -19.61 -0.37
CA PRO A 85 -10.09 -19.49 -0.61
C PRO A 85 -10.61 -18.05 -0.46
N ALA A 86 -10.12 -17.31 0.53
CA ALA A 86 -10.52 -15.92 0.76
C ALA A 86 -10.08 -14.99 -0.38
N GLN A 87 -8.84 -15.14 -0.87
CA GLN A 87 -8.35 -14.39 -2.04
C GLN A 87 -9.17 -14.70 -3.29
N LYS A 88 -9.50 -15.98 -3.52
CA LYS A 88 -10.31 -16.40 -4.67
C LYS A 88 -11.70 -15.78 -4.65
N GLU A 89 -12.30 -15.72 -3.47
CA GLU A 89 -13.61 -15.08 -3.29
C GLU A 89 -13.53 -13.56 -3.53
N PHE A 90 -12.54 -12.89 -2.93
CA PHE A 90 -12.27 -11.47 -3.18
C PHE A 90 -12.15 -11.16 -4.68
N ILE A 91 -11.30 -11.91 -5.40
CA ILE A 91 -11.07 -11.70 -6.83
C ILE A 91 -12.29 -12.09 -7.66
N SER A 92 -13.02 -13.13 -7.28
CA SER A 92 -14.29 -13.49 -7.93
C SER A 92 -15.30 -12.33 -7.86
N GLN A 93 -15.46 -11.72 -6.68
CA GLN A 93 -16.39 -10.60 -6.51
C GLN A 93 -15.93 -9.34 -7.24
N GLN A 94 -14.63 -8.99 -7.18
CA GLN A 94 -14.11 -7.84 -7.93
C GLN A 94 -14.22 -8.03 -9.45
N ARG A 95 -13.90 -9.23 -9.95
CA ARG A 95 -14.11 -9.59 -11.35
C ARG A 95 -15.56 -9.43 -11.76
N ALA A 96 -16.48 -9.99 -10.99
CA ALA A 96 -17.92 -9.89 -11.27
C ALA A 96 -18.40 -8.43 -11.29
N TYR A 97 -17.89 -7.58 -10.40
CA TYR A 97 -18.21 -6.14 -10.37
C TYR A 97 -17.70 -5.41 -11.62
N VAL A 98 -16.47 -5.66 -12.05
CA VAL A 98 -15.88 -5.03 -13.25
C VAL A 98 -16.55 -5.52 -14.53
N GLU A 99 -16.76 -6.83 -14.65
CA GLU A 99 -17.40 -7.43 -15.82
C GLU A 99 -18.89 -7.08 -15.92
N GLY A 100 -19.58 -6.94 -14.77
CA GLY A 100 -20.94 -6.44 -14.70
C GLY A 100 -21.11 -5.01 -15.23
N GLN A 101 -20.04 -4.21 -15.26
CA GLN A 101 -20.00 -2.87 -15.84
C GLN A 101 -19.59 -2.87 -17.33
N GLY A 102 -19.42 -4.04 -17.95
CA GLY A 102 -19.05 -4.18 -19.36
C GLY A 102 -17.56 -4.01 -19.64
N SER A 103 -16.71 -4.01 -18.61
CA SER A 103 -15.26 -4.05 -18.75
C SER A 103 -14.72 -5.47 -18.70
N THR A 104 -13.46 -5.68 -19.06
CA THR A 104 -12.80 -6.99 -19.00
C THR A 104 -11.88 -7.05 -17.78
N TRP A 105 -11.82 -8.20 -17.11
CA TRP A 105 -10.87 -8.45 -16.03
C TRP A 105 -9.60 -9.14 -16.55
N SER A 106 -8.45 -8.56 -16.28
CA SER A 106 -7.14 -9.08 -16.68
C SER A 106 -6.37 -9.68 -15.50
N ALA A 107 -5.28 -10.40 -15.81
CA ALA A 107 -4.34 -10.86 -14.78
C ALA A 107 -3.64 -9.70 -14.06
N GLN A 108 -3.49 -8.55 -14.72
CA GLN A 108 -2.92 -7.35 -14.11
C GLN A 108 -3.89 -6.76 -13.07
N ASP A 109 -5.19 -6.77 -13.36
CA ASP A 109 -6.22 -6.29 -12.41
C ASP A 109 -6.26 -7.17 -11.16
N GLU A 110 -6.13 -8.49 -11.34
CA GLU A 110 -6.00 -9.44 -10.22
C GLU A 110 -4.77 -9.16 -9.36
N ASN A 111 -3.60 -9.02 -9.99
CA ASN A 111 -2.36 -8.71 -9.28
C ASN A 111 -2.48 -7.39 -8.49
N ILE A 112 -3.04 -6.34 -9.10
CA ILE A 112 -3.22 -5.03 -8.44
C ILE A 112 -4.20 -5.14 -7.27
N ALA A 113 -5.35 -5.81 -7.46
CA ALA A 113 -6.35 -5.95 -6.41
C ALA A 113 -5.80 -6.70 -5.19
N LEU A 114 -5.06 -7.80 -5.39
CA LEU A 114 -4.38 -8.53 -4.32
C LEU A 114 -3.31 -7.68 -3.64
N ALA A 115 -2.50 -6.96 -4.42
CA ALA A 115 -1.43 -6.13 -3.88
C ALA A 115 -1.98 -5.00 -2.99
N LEU A 116 -3.05 -4.32 -3.42
CA LEU A 116 -3.70 -3.28 -2.63
C LEU A 116 -4.23 -3.83 -1.30
N ALA A 117 -4.94 -4.96 -1.33
CA ALA A 117 -5.48 -5.56 -0.12
C ALA A 117 -4.37 -6.02 0.84
N ALA A 118 -3.32 -6.65 0.32
CA ALA A 118 -2.18 -7.10 1.10
C ALA A 118 -1.39 -5.94 1.73
N ASP A 119 -1.14 -4.86 0.97
CA ASP A 119 -0.45 -3.65 1.44
C ASP A 119 -1.22 -2.96 2.59
N ALA A 120 -2.56 -2.95 2.51
CA ALA A 120 -3.39 -2.42 3.58
C ALA A 120 -3.38 -3.30 4.84
N CYS A 121 -3.46 -4.63 4.69
CA CYS A 121 -3.38 -5.55 5.83
C CYS A 121 -2.00 -5.49 6.51
N GLU A 122 -0.92 -5.46 5.71
CA GLU A 122 0.44 -5.24 6.21
C GLU A 122 0.54 -3.90 6.96
N SER A 123 -0.03 -2.83 6.41
CA SER A 123 -0.05 -1.51 7.05
C SER A 123 -0.82 -1.51 8.37
N ALA A 124 -1.90 -2.27 8.48
CA ALA A 124 -2.63 -2.43 9.74
C ALA A 124 -1.76 -3.12 10.79
N ILE A 125 -1.16 -4.26 10.45
CA ILE A 125 -0.25 -5.01 11.33
C ILE A 125 0.89 -4.10 11.81
N LEU A 126 1.58 -3.42 10.88
CA LEU A 126 2.70 -2.53 11.20
C LEU A 126 2.31 -1.31 12.03
N ASN A 127 1.02 -0.96 12.06
CA ASN A 127 0.48 0.08 12.93
C ASN A 127 -0.23 -0.48 14.19
N SER A 128 0.01 -1.75 14.52
CA SER A 128 -0.62 -2.47 15.63
C SER A 128 -2.15 -2.46 15.56
N HIS A 129 -2.70 -2.73 14.37
CA HIS A 129 -4.13 -2.74 14.05
C HIS A 129 -4.88 -1.42 14.32
N ARG A 130 -4.14 -0.31 14.49
CA ARG A 130 -4.73 1.02 14.68
C ARG A 130 -4.95 1.69 13.35
N VAL A 131 -6.14 1.52 12.79
CA VAL A 131 -6.51 2.16 11.53
C VAL A 131 -7.53 3.26 11.79
N ASP A 132 -7.18 4.49 11.39
CA ASP A 132 -8.08 5.65 11.38
C ASP A 132 -7.92 6.45 10.08
N ALA A 133 -8.64 7.57 9.95
CA ALA A 133 -8.57 8.43 8.78
C ALA A 133 -7.15 8.95 8.49
N SER A 134 -6.35 9.21 9.54
CA SER A 134 -4.96 9.66 9.37
C SER A 134 -4.06 8.53 8.87
N THR A 135 -4.22 7.31 9.40
CA THR A 135 -3.53 6.12 8.90
C THR A 135 -3.85 5.89 7.42
N LEU A 136 -5.12 5.99 7.02
CA LEU A 136 -5.52 5.86 5.62
C LEU A 136 -4.89 6.93 4.72
N GLN A 137 -4.97 8.20 5.11
CA GLN A 137 -4.38 9.30 4.34
C GLN A 137 -2.87 9.12 4.18
N THR A 138 -2.16 8.76 5.26
CA THR A 138 -0.72 8.49 5.21
C THR A 138 -0.41 7.29 4.34
N HIS A 139 -1.14 6.18 4.47
CA HIS A 139 -0.95 4.99 3.65
C HIS A 139 -1.10 5.32 2.16
N VAL A 140 -2.21 5.96 1.77
CA VAL A 140 -2.47 6.37 0.38
C VAL A 140 -1.39 7.32 -0.15
N ALA A 141 -0.99 8.31 0.64
CA ALA A 141 -0.01 9.32 0.22
C ALA A 141 1.42 8.76 0.07
N THR A 142 1.74 7.66 0.78
CA THR A 142 3.10 7.09 0.81
C THR A 142 3.23 5.77 0.06
N SER A 143 2.12 5.10 -0.26
CA SER A 143 2.12 3.80 -0.93
C SER A 143 2.65 3.91 -2.37
N PRO A 144 3.74 3.19 -2.72
CA PRO A 144 4.22 3.10 -4.09
C PRO A 144 3.18 2.51 -5.06
N LEU A 145 2.24 1.69 -4.56
CA LEU A 145 1.17 1.11 -5.38
C LEU A 145 0.20 2.19 -5.86
N PHE A 146 -0.26 3.07 -4.95
CA PHE A 146 -1.10 4.21 -5.33
C PHE A 146 -0.38 5.12 -6.32
N ALA A 147 0.91 5.43 -6.08
CA ALA A 147 1.71 6.24 -6.98
C ALA A 147 1.94 5.60 -8.37
N ALA A 148 1.88 4.27 -8.47
CA ALA A 148 2.02 3.52 -9.73
C ALA A 148 0.69 3.40 -10.50
N ILE A 149 -0.44 3.34 -9.79
CA ILE A 149 -1.78 3.18 -10.40
C ILE A 149 -2.35 4.53 -10.84
N LEU A 150 -2.14 5.58 -10.05
CA LEU A 150 -2.73 6.89 -10.32
C LEU A 150 -2.01 7.63 -11.45
N PRO A 151 -2.75 8.28 -12.39
CA PRO A 151 -2.14 9.01 -13.49
C PRO A 151 -1.41 10.26 -13.00
N LYS A 152 -0.11 10.37 -13.28
CA LYS A 152 0.74 11.47 -12.78
C LYS A 152 0.40 12.87 -13.30
N ASP A 153 -0.18 12.94 -14.50
CA ASP A 153 -0.50 14.19 -15.19
C ASP A 153 -2.01 14.49 -15.23
N ALA A 154 -2.79 13.82 -14.40
CA ALA A 154 -4.22 14.08 -14.26
C ALA A 154 -4.48 15.39 -13.49
N ASP A 155 -5.59 16.05 -13.79
CA ASP A 155 -6.06 17.17 -12.98
C ASP A 155 -6.46 16.71 -11.57
N ALA A 156 -6.55 17.65 -10.63
CA ALA A 156 -6.82 17.35 -9.21
C ALA A 156 -8.13 16.59 -8.98
N ALA A 157 -9.18 16.84 -9.78
CA ALA A 157 -10.46 16.15 -9.62
C ALA A 157 -10.39 14.70 -10.12
N THR A 158 -9.71 14.49 -11.25
CA THR A 158 -9.45 13.15 -11.80
C THR A 158 -8.57 12.33 -10.85
N LEU A 159 -7.54 12.94 -10.27
CA LEU A 159 -6.69 12.31 -9.25
C LEU A 159 -7.49 11.90 -8.02
N ALA A 160 -8.29 12.81 -7.44
CA ALA A 160 -9.09 12.53 -6.26
C ALA A 160 -10.13 11.41 -6.50
N ALA A 161 -10.76 11.41 -7.68
CA ALA A 161 -11.68 10.34 -8.05
C ALA A 161 -10.97 8.98 -8.24
N GLY A 162 -9.80 8.99 -8.86
CA GLY A 162 -8.96 7.79 -9.01
C GLY A 162 -8.51 7.23 -7.67
N GLU A 163 -8.00 8.09 -6.79
CA GLU A 163 -7.53 7.74 -5.45
C GLU A 163 -8.64 7.09 -4.63
N ARG A 164 -9.83 7.71 -4.60
CA ARG A 164 -11.02 7.16 -3.94
C ARG A 164 -11.37 5.78 -4.49
N ASN A 165 -11.35 5.58 -5.80
CA ASN A 165 -11.70 4.29 -6.41
C ASN A 165 -10.67 3.19 -6.07
N VAL A 166 -9.38 3.53 -6.08
CA VAL A 166 -8.30 2.59 -5.70
C VAL A 166 -8.40 2.24 -4.22
N ALA A 167 -8.61 3.23 -3.35
CA ALA A 167 -8.83 3.02 -1.92
C ALA A 167 -10.08 2.16 -1.65
N SER A 168 -11.14 2.32 -2.46
CA SER A 168 -12.33 1.45 -2.33
C SER A 168 -12.03 -0.02 -2.62
N VAL A 169 -11.20 -0.33 -3.62
CA VAL A 169 -10.78 -1.71 -3.93
C VAL A 169 -9.94 -2.28 -2.80
N MET A 170 -8.98 -1.48 -2.31
CA MET A 170 -8.12 -1.81 -1.16
C MET A 170 -8.97 -2.17 0.07
N VAL A 171 -9.85 -1.27 0.50
CA VAL A 171 -10.71 -1.49 1.68
C VAL A 171 -11.63 -2.69 1.50
N PHE A 172 -12.22 -2.88 0.31
CA PHE A 172 -13.02 -4.08 0.05
C PHE A 172 -12.19 -5.37 0.17
N GLY A 173 -10.94 -5.37 -0.28
CA GLY A 173 -10.04 -6.52 -0.13
C GLY A 173 -9.73 -6.87 1.32
N THR A 174 -9.66 -5.88 2.21
CA THR A 174 -9.39 -6.12 3.65
C THR A 174 -10.46 -7.00 4.30
N SER A 175 -11.71 -6.94 3.87
CA SER A 175 -12.78 -7.82 4.42
C SER A 175 -12.59 -9.30 4.12
N PHE A 176 -11.63 -9.65 3.27
CA PHE A 176 -11.27 -11.03 2.95
C PHE A 176 -9.91 -11.42 3.51
N LEU A 177 -8.89 -10.55 3.38
CA LEU A 177 -7.51 -10.89 3.73
C LEU A 177 -7.18 -10.62 5.20
N CYS A 178 -7.77 -9.58 5.81
CA CYS A 178 -7.60 -9.21 7.22
C CYS A 178 -8.94 -8.74 7.81
N PRO A 179 -9.92 -9.66 7.97
CA PRO A 179 -11.29 -9.31 8.29
C PRO A 179 -11.45 -8.59 9.63
N ASP A 180 -10.53 -8.78 10.57
CA ASP A 180 -10.56 -8.11 11.88
C ASP A 180 -10.25 -6.61 11.78
N ASP A 181 -9.42 -6.19 10.80
CA ASP A 181 -9.09 -4.78 10.54
C ASP A 181 -10.07 -4.10 9.59
N ALA A 182 -10.86 -4.88 8.83
CA ALA A 182 -11.73 -4.35 7.78
C ALA A 182 -12.74 -3.29 8.25
N PRO A 183 -13.39 -3.41 9.43
CA PRO A 183 -14.29 -2.36 9.93
C PRO A 183 -13.59 -1.01 10.15
N ALA A 184 -12.34 -1.03 10.61
CA ALA A 184 -11.58 0.18 10.86
C ALA A 184 -11.17 0.86 9.54
N TRP A 185 -10.74 0.07 8.55
CA TRP A 185 -10.50 0.56 7.18
C TRP A 185 -11.75 1.15 6.52
N GLN A 186 -12.91 0.51 6.70
CA GLN A 186 -14.20 1.02 6.19
C GLN A 186 -14.59 2.33 6.85
N SER A 187 -14.43 2.46 8.17
CA SER A 187 -14.68 3.72 8.89
C SER A 187 -13.77 4.83 8.40
N ALA A 188 -12.47 4.57 8.33
CA ALA A 188 -11.48 5.53 7.83
C ALA A 188 -11.80 6.00 6.40
N TYR A 189 -12.18 5.07 5.51
CA TYR A 189 -12.59 5.39 4.15
C TYR A 189 -13.83 6.29 4.11
N GLY A 190 -14.85 5.98 4.93
CA GLY A 190 -16.05 6.79 5.06
C GLY A 190 -15.76 8.22 5.52
N GLU A 191 -14.84 8.39 6.48
CA GLU A 191 -14.42 9.70 6.97
C GLU A 191 -13.65 10.53 5.93
N VAL A 192 -12.72 9.89 5.21
CA VAL A 192 -11.85 10.58 4.25
C VAL A 192 -12.60 10.94 2.96
N TYR A 193 -13.41 10.02 2.43
CA TYR A 193 -14.04 10.16 1.11
C TYR A 193 -15.55 10.46 1.14
N GLY A 194 -16.14 10.55 2.33
CA GLY A 194 -17.54 10.94 2.53
C GLY A 194 -18.53 9.91 2.02
N GLY A 195 -18.52 8.72 2.64
CA GLY A 195 -19.40 7.59 2.31
C GLY A 195 -20.84 7.96 1.97
#